data_AF-A0A1H4MLE6-F1
#
_entry.id   AF-A0A1H4MLE6-F1
#
_cell.length_a   1.000
_cell.length_b   1.000
_cell.length_c   1.000
_cell.angle_alpha   90.00
_cell.angle_beta   90.00
_cell.angle_gamma   90.00
#
_symmetry.space_group_name_H-M   'P 1'
#
loop_
_entity.id
_entity.type
_entity.pdbx_description
1 polymer ?
#
loop_
_entity_poly.entity_id
_entity_poly.type
_entity_poly.pdbx_seq_one_letter_code
_entity_poly.pdbx_strand_id
1 'polypeptide(L)'
;MSLALADRLAITELISSHGHLVDDGCLDRLEELFTSDVVYDVTEFGQDPLRGVAAVREAAWALGAANPVAHHVTNVVVSPSPDGEVRVRSKGLGIKADGSCGSVSYDDTVVRTADGWRISHRKVWPRRAPLGLAHTGPADEPEDIGDLLEFLLARVMDDNHAYAYVADTIGGEALLDSHLPMLDLTGQLAREHKEMGSGDPRSAGLAYAIRVLAQSYAEHPDYRRAWRP
;
A
#
# COMPACT_ATOMS: atom_id res chain seq x y z
N MET A 1 -1.23 24.19 14.59
CA MET A 1 -1.11 25.06 13.41
C MET A 1 -1.65 24.32 12.19
N SER A 2 -2.22 25.00 11.18
CA SER A 2 -2.60 24.33 9.93
C SER A 2 -1.38 24.16 9.03
N LEU A 3 -1.24 22.99 8.43
CA LEU A 3 -0.23 22.68 7.42
C LEU A 3 -0.70 23.21 6.05
N ALA A 4 0.16 23.91 5.32
CA ALA A 4 -0.18 24.45 4.01
C ALA A 4 -0.45 23.32 3.00
N LEU A 5 -1.26 23.59 1.96
CA LEU A 5 -1.62 22.59 0.95
C LEU A 5 -0.39 22.08 0.19
N ALA A 6 0.54 22.97 -0.17
CA ALA A 6 1.79 22.60 -0.83
C ALA A 6 2.66 21.67 0.04
N ASP A 7 2.68 21.88 1.36
CA ASP A 7 3.39 20.99 2.27
C ASP A 7 2.70 19.62 2.37
N ARG A 8 1.37 19.56 2.39
CA ARG A 8 0.63 18.29 2.36
C ARG A 8 0.91 17.49 1.09
N LEU A 9 0.97 18.16 -0.07
CA LEU A 9 1.32 17.54 -1.34
C LEU A 9 2.76 16.99 -1.31
N ALA A 10 3.72 17.83 -0.94
CA ALA A 10 5.13 17.43 -0.87
C ALA A 10 5.37 16.25 0.09
N ILE A 11 4.68 16.21 1.23
CA ILE A 11 4.75 15.09 2.16
C ILE A 11 4.11 13.83 1.56
N THR A 12 3.01 13.96 0.83
CA THR A 12 2.36 12.81 0.19
C THR A 12 3.25 12.22 -0.90
N GLU A 13 3.85 13.06 -1.75
CA GLU A 13 4.82 12.64 -2.76
C GLU A 13 6.06 12.00 -2.14
N LEU A 14 6.59 12.59 -1.05
CA LEU A 14 7.69 12.01 -0.28
C LEU A 14 7.38 10.57 0.16
N ILE A 15 6.19 10.34 0.75
CA ILE A 15 5.78 9.00 1.19
C ILE A 15 5.61 8.03 0.02
N SER A 16 5.00 8.48 -1.08
CA SER A 16 4.76 7.66 -2.27
C SER A 16 6.05 7.33 -3.04
N SER A 17 7.06 8.20 -3.00
CA SER A 17 8.34 8.01 -3.70
C SER A 17 9.21 6.87 -3.15
N HIS A 18 8.88 6.35 -1.96
CA HIS A 18 9.61 5.25 -1.33
C HIS A 18 9.74 4.03 -2.25
N GLY A 19 8.64 3.60 -2.88
CA GLY A 19 8.66 2.43 -3.77
C GLY A 19 9.58 2.65 -4.95
N HIS A 20 9.44 3.78 -5.64
CA HIS A 20 10.28 4.13 -6.78
C HIS A 20 11.77 4.08 -6.45
N LEU A 21 12.21 4.72 -5.35
CA LEU A 21 13.64 4.76 -5.02
C LEU A 21 14.20 3.40 -4.58
N VAL A 22 13.43 2.62 -3.82
CA VAL A 22 13.88 1.32 -3.32
C VAL A 22 13.86 0.26 -4.41
N ASP A 23 12.78 0.21 -5.19
CA ASP A 23 12.55 -0.80 -6.22
C ASP A 23 13.48 -0.61 -7.42
N ASP A 24 13.77 0.64 -7.81
CA ASP A 24 14.74 0.97 -8.86
C ASP A 24 16.20 0.82 -8.39
N GLY A 25 16.43 0.44 -7.13
CA GLY A 25 17.76 0.26 -6.56
C GLY A 25 18.53 1.57 -6.34
N CYS A 26 17.85 2.72 -6.38
CA CYS A 26 18.40 4.06 -6.18
C CYS A 26 18.69 4.35 -4.69
N LEU A 27 19.36 3.41 -4.01
CA LEU A 27 19.53 3.46 -2.56
C LEU A 27 20.56 4.52 -2.10
N ASP A 28 21.40 4.99 -3.01
CA ASP A 28 22.25 6.17 -2.83
C ASP A 28 21.42 7.44 -2.60
N ARG A 29 20.21 7.50 -3.16
CA ARG A 29 19.29 8.64 -3.06
C ARG A 29 18.33 8.58 -1.87
N LEU A 30 18.52 7.65 -0.92
CA LEU A 30 17.66 7.54 0.26
C LEU A 30 17.62 8.79 1.15
N GLU A 31 18.59 9.70 1.03
CA GLU A 31 18.56 11.01 1.69
C GLU A 31 17.50 11.96 1.12
N GLU A 32 16.90 11.64 -0.02
CA GLU A 32 15.70 12.32 -0.53
C GLU A 32 14.45 11.94 0.28
N LEU A 33 14.44 10.75 0.90
CA LEU A 33 13.35 10.24 1.73
C LEU A 33 13.55 10.54 3.21
N PHE A 34 14.75 10.27 3.70
CA PHE A 34 15.05 10.17 5.12
C PHE A 34 15.99 11.28 5.57
N THR A 35 15.89 11.69 6.84
CA THR A 35 16.96 12.47 7.45
C THR A 35 18.21 11.61 7.61
N SER A 36 19.38 12.25 7.66
CA SER A 36 20.66 11.53 7.82
C SER A 36 20.69 10.67 9.10
N ASP A 37 19.96 11.09 10.13
CA ASP A 37 19.85 10.47 11.45
C ASP A 37 18.54 9.67 11.66
N VAL A 38 17.83 9.32 10.57
CA VAL A 38 16.55 8.62 10.63
C VAL A 38 16.57 7.41 11.56
N VAL A 39 15.50 7.21 12.32
CA VAL A 39 15.25 5.95 13.01
C VAL A 39 14.23 5.13 12.22
N TYR A 40 14.66 3.99 11.68
CA TYR A 40 13.82 3.05 10.95
C TYR A 40 13.53 1.85 11.85
N ASP A 41 12.37 1.87 12.49
CA ASP A 41 11.91 0.87 13.46
C ASP A 41 11.22 -0.31 12.75
N VAL A 42 11.93 -1.44 12.74
CA VAL A 42 11.52 -2.76 12.24
C VAL A 42 11.38 -3.78 13.36
N THR A 43 11.21 -3.34 14.62
CA THR A 43 11.10 -4.24 15.79
C THR A 43 9.98 -5.25 15.69
N GLU A 44 8.88 -4.92 15.02
CA GLU A 44 7.77 -5.85 14.77
C GLU A 44 8.14 -7.00 13.81
N PHE A 45 9.23 -6.85 13.06
CA PHE A 45 9.87 -7.92 12.29
C PHE A 45 10.93 -8.69 13.09
N GLY A 46 11.08 -8.41 14.39
CA GLY A 46 12.02 -9.07 15.28
C GLY A 46 13.47 -8.65 15.06
N GLN A 47 13.70 -7.43 14.55
CA GLN A 47 15.02 -6.86 14.28
C GLN A 47 15.22 -5.58 15.09
N ASP A 48 16.47 -5.21 15.38
CA ASP A 48 16.77 -3.94 16.03
C ASP A 48 16.48 -2.75 15.10
N PRO A 49 16.10 -1.57 15.63
CA PRO A 49 15.92 -0.37 14.83
C PRO A 49 17.22 0.04 14.10
N LEU A 50 17.09 0.39 12.82
CA LEU A 50 18.19 0.94 12.03
C LEU A 50 18.32 2.43 12.32
N ARG A 51 19.56 2.90 12.49
CA ARG A 51 19.87 4.30 12.83
C ARG A 51 20.73 4.94 11.76
N GLY A 52 20.19 5.98 11.15
CA GLY A 52 20.78 6.73 10.05
C GLY A 52 20.54 6.08 8.69
N VAL A 53 20.55 6.93 7.65
CA VAL A 53 20.25 6.52 6.27
C VAL A 53 21.22 5.45 5.74
N ALA A 54 22.48 5.48 6.18
CA ALA A 54 23.47 4.47 5.84
C ALA A 54 23.06 3.07 6.34
N ALA A 55 22.56 2.96 7.57
CA ALA A 55 22.12 1.67 8.11
C ALA A 55 20.90 1.12 7.35
N VAL A 56 19.98 1.98 6.93
CA VAL A 56 18.83 1.60 6.09
C VAL A 56 19.31 1.06 4.74
N ARG A 57 20.26 1.76 4.11
CA ARG A 57 20.86 1.36 2.83
C ARG A 57 21.55 0.01 2.91
N GLU A 58 22.42 -0.18 3.91
CA GLU A 58 23.13 -1.44 4.12
C GLU A 58 22.17 -2.60 4.38
N ALA A 59 21.11 -2.38 5.16
CA ALA A 59 20.09 -3.40 5.41
C ALA A 59 19.36 -3.80 4.12
N ALA A 60 18.98 -2.83 3.27
CA ALA A 60 18.37 -3.10 1.98
C ALA A 60 19.30 -3.90 1.05
N TRP A 61 20.59 -3.55 0.99
CA TRP A 61 21.57 -4.35 0.23
C TRP A 61 21.75 -5.76 0.79
N ALA A 62 21.84 -5.91 2.12
CA ALA A 62 22.00 -7.21 2.77
C ALA A 62 20.80 -8.14 2.55
N LEU A 63 19.58 -7.60 2.45
CA LEU A 63 18.39 -8.36 2.07
C LEU A 63 18.49 -8.94 0.65
N GLY A 64 19.16 -8.24 -0.28
CA GLY A 64 19.39 -8.70 -1.65
C GLY A 64 18.11 -9.20 -2.34
N ALA A 65 18.12 -10.44 -2.82
CA ALA A 65 16.98 -11.07 -3.51
C ALA A 65 15.75 -11.31 -2.61
N ALA A 66 15.87 -11.14 -1.29
CA ALA A 66 14.74 -11.22 -0.37
C ALA A 66 13.95 -9.91 -0.26
N ASN A 67 14.43 -8.81 -0.85
CA ASN A 67 13.64 -7.59 -0.98
C ASN A 67 12.38 -7.83 -1.82
N PRO A 68 11.28 -7.12 -1.53
CA PRO A 68 10.19 -6.99 -2.47
C PRO A 68 10.70 -6.43 -3.81
N VAL A 69 10.12 -6.92 -4.91
CA VAL A 69 10.30 -6.38 -6.26
C VAL A 69 9.39 -5.17 -6.53
N ALA A 70 8.41 -4.95 -5.67
CA ALA A 70 7.57 -3.76 -5.69
C ALA A 70 7.11 -3.39 -4.28
N HIS A 71 7.25 -2.12 -3.92
CA HIS A 71 6.68 -1.51 -2.73
C HIS A 71 5.63 -0.48 -3.13
N HIS A 72 4.35 -0.80 -2.90
CA HIS A 72 3.26 0.14 -3.10
C HIS A 72 2.86 0.79 -1.78
N VAL A 73 3.03 2.10 -1.68
CA VAL A 73 2.58 2.89 -0.53
C VAL A 73 1.31 3.65 -0.91
N THR A 74 0.29 3.55 -0.06
CA THR A 74 -1.05 4.10 -0.33
C THR A 74 -1.75 4.54 0.96
N ASN A 75 -2.97 5.06 0.85
CA ASN A 75 -3.81 5.51 1.96
C ASN A 75 -3.06 6.47 2.91
N VAL A 76 -2.36 7.45 2.33
CA VAL A 76 -1.53 8.40 3.07
C VAL A 76 -2.41 9.41 3.80
N VAL A 77 -2.28 9.47 5.12
CA VAL A 77 -3.01 10.39 6.00
C VAL A 77 -2.01 11.28 6.72
N VAL A 78 -2.04 12.58 6.42
CA VAL A 78 -1.12 13.60 6.95
C VAL A 78 -1.78 14.37 8.09
N SER A 79 -1.17 14.29 9.28
CA SER A 79 -1.67 14.89 10.51
C SER A 79 -0.60 15.81 11.12
N PRO A 80 -0.76 17.14 11.08
CA PRO A 80 0.19 18.06 11.70
C PRO A 80 0.15 17.95 13.23
N SER A 81 1.34 17.98 13.85
CA SER A 81 1.49 18.06 15.31
C SER A 81 1.62 19.52 15.77
N PRO A 82 1.24 19.86 17.02
CA PRO A 82 1.53 21.16 17.61
C PRO A 82 3.03 21.51 17.67
N ASP A 83 3.90 20.50 17.72
CA ASP A 83 5.35 20.65 17.92
C ASP A 83 6.13 20.96 16.62
N GLY A 84 5.42 21.19 15.51
CA GLY A 84 6.01 21.47 14.18
C GLY A 84 6.40 20.21 13.38
N GLU A 85 6.37 19.05 14.02
CA GLU A 85 6.48 17.74 13.35
C GLU A 85 5.16 17.37 12.65
N VAL A 86 5.24 16.58 11.59
CA VAL A 86 4.07 16.05 10.89
C VAL A 86 4.04 14.53 11.02
N ARG A 87 2.94 13.99 11.55
CA ARG A 87 2.71 12.55 11.61
C ARG A 87 2.03 12.09 10.33
N VAL A 88 2.56 11.03 9.73
CA VAL A 88 1.99 10.47 8.51
C VAL A 88 1.77 8.98 8.70
N ARG A 89 0.55 8.55 8.38
CA ARG A 89 0.20 7.13 8.37
C ARG A 89 -0.10 6.70 6.95
N SER A 90 0.42 5.56 6.55
CA SER A 90 0.14 4.97 5.24
C SER A 90 0.08 3.46 5.31
N LYS A 91 -0.46 2.85 4.25
CA LYS A 91 -0.45 1.41 4.02
C LYS A 91 0.67 1.08 3.05
N GLY A 92 1.37 -0.03 3.30
CA GLY A 92 2.35 -0.58 2.39
C GLY A 92 1.95 -1.98 1.92
N LEU A 93 2.18 -2.29 0.66
CA LEU A 93 2.12 -3.62 0.09
C LEU A 93 3.46 -3.93 -0.56
N GLY A 94 4.13 -4.97 -0.08
CA GLY A 94 5.34 -5.50 -0.70
C GLY A 94 5.01 -6.75 -1.51
N ILE A 95 5.47 -6.82 -2.76
CA ILE A 95 5.36 -8.01 -3.63
C ILE A 95 6.76 -8.60 -3.80
N LYS A 96 6.92 -9.91 -3.58
CA LYS A 96 8.19 -10.62 -3.77
C LYS A 96 8.30 -11.23 -5.17
N ALA A 97 9.51 -11.60 -5.56
CA ALA A 97 9.78 -12.22 -6.86
C ALA A 97 9.02 -13.54 -7.09
N ASP A 98 8.66 -14.27 -6.02
CA ASP A 98 7.85 -15.49 -6.08
C ASP A 98 6.33 -15.22 -6.12
N GLY A 99 5.92 -13.95 -6.18
CA GLY A 99 4.53 -13.52 -6.18
C GLY A 99 3.88 -13.47 -4.79
N SER A 100 4.58 -13.89 -3.72
CA SER A 100 4.08 -13.72 -2.37
C SER A 100 4.03 -12.23 -1.99
N CYS A 101 3.04 -11.84 -1.20
CA CYS A 101 2.85 -10.45 -0.80
C CYS A 101 2.65 -10.29 0.70
N GLY A 102 3.03 -9.13 1.23
CA GLY A 102 2.83 -8.76 2.62
C GLY A 102 2.32 -7.33 2.75
N SER A 103 1.44 -7.09 3.72
CA SER A 103 0.93 -5.74 4.00
C SER A 103 1.49 -5.19 5.31
N VAL A 104 1.74 -3.89 5.33
CA VAL A 104 2.22 -3.14 6.48
C VAL A 104 1.42 -1.86 6.67
N SER A 105 1.51 -1.28 7.87
CA SER A 105 1.19 0.13 8.09
C SER A 105 2.47 0.86 8.47
N TYR A 106 2.74 1.97 7.80
CA TYR A 106 3.80 2.89 8.19
C TYR A 106 3.24 3.95 9.13
N ASP A 107 4.03 4.28 10.13
CA ASP A 107 3.80 5.41 11.02
C ASP A 107 5.07 6.24 11.06
N ASP A 108 5.03 7.36 10.33
CA ASP A 108 6.17 8.21 10.03
C ASP A 108 6.07 9.53 10.82
N THR A 109 7.21 9.99 11.34
CA THR A 109 7.43 11.41 11.66
C THR A 109 8.15 12.04 10.50
N VAL A 110 7.62 13.15 10.00
CA VAL A 110 8.17 13.93 8.91
C VAL A 110 8.49 15.34 9.40
N VAL A 111 9.67 15.82 9.05
CA VAL A 111 10.20 17.12 9.46
C VAL A 111 10.61 17.94 8.24
N ARG A 112 10.50 19.27 8.35
CA ARG A 112 10.96 20.19 7.32
C ARG A 112 12.46 20.44 7.51
N THR A 113 13.23 20.20 6.46
CA THR A 113 14.67 20.49 6.40
C THR A 113 14.93 21.65 5.42
N ALA A 114 16.20 22.05 5.28
CA ALA A 114 16.59 23.02 4.26
C ALA A 114 16.30 22.53 2.83
N ASP A 115 16.37 21.22 2.60
CA ASP A 115 16.23 20.57 1.30
C ASP A 115 14.83 19.96 1.08
N GLY A 116 13.85 20.42 1.87
CA GLY A 116 12.46 19.95 1.82
C GLY A 116 12.07 19.01 2.97
N TRP A 117 10.93 18.35 2.83
CA TRP A 117 10.42 17.42 3.84
C TRP A 117 11.19 16.10 3.82
N ARG A 118 11.47 15.54 5.01
CA ARG A 118 12.15 14.24 5.20
C ARG A 118 11.54 13.45 6.34
N ILE A 119 11.57 12.13 6.22
CA ILE A 119 11.15 11.20 7.27
C ILE A 119 12.28 11.10 8.31
N SER A 120 12.05 11.57 9.53
CA SER A 120 13.00 11.45 10.64
C SER A 120 12.81 10.16 11.45
N HIS A 121 11.61 9.60 11.40
CA HIS A 121 11.30 8.34 12.05
C HIS A 121 10.30 7.57 11.21
N ARG A 122 10.53 6.29 10.99
CA ARG A 122 9.57 5.37 10.36
C ARG A 122 9.39 4.15 11.24
N LYS A 123 8.15 3.84 11.62
CA LYS A 123 7.81 2.55 12.23
C LYS A 123 7.01 1.70 11.26
N VAL A 124 7.43 0.45 11.08
CA VAL A 124 6.75 -0.49 10.18
C VAL A 124 6.00 -1.53 11.00
N TRP A 125 4.68 -1.56 10.84
CA TRP A 125 3.80 -2.53 11.49
C TRP A 125 3.29 -3.56 10.48
N PRO A 126 3.75 -4.82 10.53
CA PRO A 126 3.21 -5.87 9.69
C PRO A 126 1.77 -6.19 10.08
N ARG A 127 0.88 -6.31 9.09
CA ARG A 127 -0.47 -6.81 9.32
C ARG A 127 -0.49 -8.31 9.03
N ARG A 128 -0.32 -9.12 10.09
CA ARG A 128 -0.24 -10.59 9.99
C ARG A 128 -1.58 -11.31 10.16
N ALA A 129 -2.57 -10.66 10.77
CA ALA A 129 -3.85 -11.29 11.10
C ALA A 129 -5.05 -10.41 10.70
N PRO A 130 -6.15 -11.01 10.21
CA PRO A 130 -7.47 -10.39 10.17
C PRO A 130 -7.90 -9.82 11.52
N LEU A 131 -8.83 -8.86 11.51
CA LEU A 131 -9.46 -8.40 12.73
C LEU A 131 -10.31 -9.54 13.33
N GLY A 132 -10.03 -9.96 14.57
CA GLY A 132 -10.88 -10.88 15.34
C GLY A 132 -10.37 -12.31 15.56
N LEU A 133 -9.27 -12.74 14.96
CA LEU A 133 -8.76 -14.13 15.09
C LEU A 133 -7.96 -14.42 16.39
N ALA A 134 -8.22 -13.68 17.47
CA ALA A 134 -7.84 -14.11 18.81
C ALA A 134 -8.84 -15.12 19.40
N HIS A 135 -9.91 -15.48 18.67
CA HIS A 135 -10.89 -16.46 19.12
C HIS A 135 -11.62 -17.19 17.98
N THR A 136 -11.77 -18.50 18.17
CA THR A 136 -12.78 -19.45 17.63
C THR A 136 -12.55 -20.23 16.33
N GLY A 137 -12.66 -21.57 16.49
CA GLY A 137 -13.63 -22.43 15.80
C GLY A 137 -13.26 -22.99 14.42
N PRO A 138 -13.73 -24.21 14.04
CA PRO A 138 -13.45 -24.78 12.73
C PRO A 138 -14.16 -23.98 11.63
N ALA A 139 -13.46 -23.75 10.51
CA ALA A 139 -13.93 -22.97 9.37
C ALA A 139 -14.97 -23.72 8.54
N ASP A 140 -16.04 -23.03 8.14
CA ASP A 140 -16.97 -23.47 7.09
C ASP A 140 -16.28 -23.33 5.70
N GLU A 141 -16.67 -24.20 4.76
CA GLU A 141 -16.08 -24.33 3.41
C GLU A 141 -16.14 -23.03 2.58
N PRO A 142 -15.15 -22.75 1.72
CA PRO A 142 -15.09 -21.50 0.95
C PRO A 142 -16.06 -21.49 -0.23
N GLU A 143 -16.99 -20.54 -0.23
CA GLU A 143 -17.88 -20.22 -1.35
C GLU A 143 -17.11 -19.60 -2.56
N ASP A 144 -17.67 -19.78 -3.75
CA ASP A 144 -17.06 -19.63 -5.08
C ASP A 144 -16.40 -18.25 -5.33
N ILE A 145 -15.11 -18.28 -5.71
CA ILE A 145 -14.32 -17.11 -6.11
C ILE A 145 -14.87 -16.47 -7.39
N GLY A 146 -15.58 -17.22 -8.24
CA GLY A 146 -16.18 -16.74 -9.48
C GLY A 146 -17.12 -15.55 -9.26
N ASP A 147 -18.03 -15.66 -8.31
CA ASP A 147 -18.99 -14.59 -7.98
C ASP A 147 -18.31 -13.30 -7.52
N LEU A 148 -17.19 -13.41 -6.79
CA LEU A 148 -16.41 -12.26 -6.35
C LEU A 148 -15.73 -11.55 -7.54
N LEU A 149 -15.21 -12.31 -8.50
CA LEU A 149 -14.58 -11.75 -9.70
C LEU A 149 -15.59 -10.98 -10.54
N GLU A 150 -16.80 -11.51 -10.71
CA GLU A 150 -17.87 -10.83 -11.44
C GLU A 150 -18.29 -9.52 -10.77
N PHE A 151 -18.45 -9.55 -9.44
CA PHE A 151 -18.74 -8.35 -8.65
C PHE A 151 -17.67 -7.26 -8.82
N LEU A 152 -16.38 -7.62 -8.71
CA LEU A 152 -15.29 -6.65 -8.83
C LEU A 152 -15.16 -6.07 -10.24
N LEU A 153 -15.32 -6.89 -11.27
CA LEU A 153 -15.24 -6.43 -12.65
C LEU A 153 -16.39 -5.46 -12.98
N ALA A 154 -17.62 -5.76 -12.55
CA ALA A 154 -18.75 -4.85 -12.71
C ALA A 154 -18.50 -3.52 -11.99
N ARG A 155 -17.99 -3.58 -10.76
CA ARG A 155 -17.77 -2.37 -9.97
C ARG A 155 -16.64 -1.49 -10.50
N VAL A 156 -15.54 -2.07 -10.95
CA VAL A 156 -14.45 -1.35 -11.63
C VAL A 156 -14.97 -0.64 -12.88
N MET A 157 -15.86 -1.28 -13.66
CA MET A 157 -16.48 -0.66 -14.82
C MET A 157 -17.42 0.49 -14.46
N ASP A 158 -18.21 0.37 -13.39
CA ASP A 158 -19.10 1.43 -12.91
C ASP A 158 -18.33 2.62 -12.36
N ASP A 159 -17.26 2.36 -11.59
CA ASP A 159 -16.36 3.39 -11.10
C ASP A 159 -15.71 4.12 -12.27
N ASN A 160 -15.17 3.40 -13.27
CA ASN A 160 -14.61 4.01 -14.48
C ASN A 160 -15.63 4.88 -15.25
N HIS A 161 -16.90 4.47 -15.34
CA HIS A 161 -17.95 5.30 -15.96
C HIS A 161 -18.29 6.55 -15.12
N ALA A 162 -18.39 6.42 -13.80
CA ALA A 162 -18.61 7.55 -12.91
C ALA A 162 -17.45 8.56 -12.97
N TYR A 163 -16.21 8.07 -13.06
CA TYR A 163 -15.02 8.91 -13.22
C TYR A 163 -14.97 9.60 -14.58
N ALA A 164 -15.31 8.91 -15.69
CA ALA A 164 -15.40 9.52 -17.01
C ALA A 164 -16.44 10.66 -17.05
N TYR A 165 -17.59 10.48 -16.41
CA TYR A 165 -18.61 11.51 -16.27
C TYR A 165 -18.15 12.72 -15.45
N VAL A 166 -17.45 12.48 -14.33
CA VAL A 166 -16.90 13.54 -13.47
C VAL A 166 -15.78 14.31 -14.18
N ALA A 167 -14.91 13.64 -14.93
CA ALA A 167 -13.83 14.27 -15.68
C ALA A 167 -14.35 15.19 -16.80
N ASP A 168 -15.42 14.77 -17.50
CA ASP A 168 -16.11 15.56 -18.52
C ASP A 168 -16.80 16.80 -17.91
N THR A 169 -17.31 16.68 -16.67
CA THR A 169 -18.07 17.74 -15.99
C THR A 169 -17.19 18.77 -15.27
N ILE A 170 -16.04 18.37 -14.70
CA ILE A 170 -15.27 19.21 -13.74
C ILE A 170 -13.87 19.59 -14.27
N GLY A 171 -13.44 19.05 -15.42
CA GLY A 171 -12.11 19.28 -15.99
C GLY A 171 -11.09 18.26 -15.46
N GLY A 172 -10.58 17.40 -16.35
CA GLY A 172 -9.90 16.15 -16.03
C GLY A 172 -8.52 16.22 -15.35
N GLU A 173 -7.96 17.38 -15.03
CA GLU A 173 -6.55 17.48 -14.61
C GLU A 173 -6.25 17.16 -13.14
N ALA A 174 -7.25 16.94 -12.26
CA ALA A 174 -6.99 16.82 -10.82
C ALA A 174 -7.44 15.51 -10.13
N LEU A 175 -8.03 14.55 -10.84
CA LEU A 175 -8.58 13.33 -10.21
C LEU A 175 -8.26 12.01 -10.95
N LEU A 176 -7.72 12.07 -12.16
CA LEU A 176 -7.54 10.88 -13.00
C LEU A 176 -6.32 10.04 -12.59
N ASP A 177 -5.24 10.67 -12.12
CA ASP A 177 -3.95 9.99 -11.95
C ASP A 177 -3.86 9.08 -10.70
N SER A 178 -4.67 9.32 -9.65
CA SER A 178 -4.52 8.58 -8.39
C SER A 178 -5.47 7.39 -8.22
N HIS A 179 -6.60 7.34 -8.92
CA HIS A 179 -7.64 6.32 -8.73
C HIS A 179 -7.74 5.29 -9.86
N LEU A 180 -7.51 5.68 -11.12
CA LEU A 180 -7.57 4.78 -12.27
C LEU A 180 -6.55 3.63 -12.20
N PRO A 181 -5.27 3.84 -11.80
CA PRO A 181 -4.30 2.75 -11.76
C PRO A 181 -4.68 1.60 -10.80
N MET A 182 -5.39 1.92 -9.72
CA MET A 182 -5.85 0.92 -8.74
C MET A 182 -7.07 0.13 -9.22
N LEU A 183 -7.98 0.79 -9.95
CA LEU A 183 -9.12 0.15 -10.59
C LEU A 183 -8.65 -0.76 -11.74
N ASP A 184 -7.70 -0.29 -12.53
CA ASP A 184 -7.08 -1.06 -13.60
C ASP A 184 -6.33 -2.27 -13.07
N LEU A 185 -5.55 -2.11 -11.98
CA LEU A 185 -4.87 -3.22 -11.30
C LEU A 185 -5.88 -4.25 -10.76
N THR A 186 -6.95 -3.80 -10.11
CA THR A 186 -8.00 -4.69 -9.58
C THR A 186 -8.66 -5.48 -10.72
N GLY A 187 -8.99 -4.80 -11.82
CA GLY A 187 -9.54 -5.43 -13.02
C GLY A 187 -8.56 -6.38 -13.70
N GLN A 188 -7.27 -6.05 -13.73
CA GLN A 188 -6.22 -6.90 -14.30
C GLN A 188 -6.06 -8.20 -13.49
N LEU A 189 -5.93 -8.10 -12.16
CA LEU A 189 -5.80 -9.26 -11.28
C LEU A 189 -7.04 -10.16 -11.36
N ALA A 190 -8.24 -9.57 -11.44
CA ALA A 190 -9.48 -10.32 -11.58
C ALA A 190 -9.56 -11.08 -12.92
N ARG A 191 -9.16 -10.44 -14.03
CA ARG A 191 -9.08 -11.11 -15.35
C ARG A 191 -8.02 -12.20 -15.38
N GLU A 192 -6.83 -11.92 -14.85
CA GLU A 192 -5.74 -12.90 -14.77
C GLU A 192 -6.18 -14.14 -13.98
N HIS A 193 -6.87 -13.97 -12.85
CA HIS A 193 -7.40 -15.11 -12.09
C HIS A 193 -8.47 -15.88 -12.86
N LYS A 194 -9.36 -15.20 -13.61
CA LYS A 194 -10.42 -15.85 -14.40
C LYS A 194 -9.88 -16.68 -15.55
N GLU A 195 -8.78 -16.23 -16.16
CA GLU A 195 -8.10 -16.92 -17.27
C GLU A 195 -7.13 -18.02 -16.79
N MET A 196 -6.81 -18.03 -15.50
CA MET A 196 -5.89 -18.98 -14.87
C MET A 196 -6.51 -20.38 -14.74
N GLY A 197 -5.73 -21.41 -15.06
CA GLY A 197 -6.14 -22.80 -14.87
C GLY A 197 -6.21 -23.18 -13.38
N SER A 198 -7.14 -24.06 -13.01
CA SER A 198 -7.39 -24.47 -11.61
C SER A 198 -6.22 -25.16 -10.88
N GLY A 199 -5.14 -25.48 -11.60
CA GLY A 199 -3.91 -26.05 -11.05
C GLY A 199 -2.72 -25.09 -10.99
N ASP A 200 -2.90 -23.82 -11.33
CA ASP A 200 -1.80 -22.84 -11.27
C ASP A 200 -1.45 -22.53 -9.80
N PRO A 201 -0.17 -22.69 -9.40
CA PRO A 201 0.25 -22.45 -8.02
C PRO A 201 0.01 -21.01 -7.53
N ARG A 202 -0.18 -20.04 -8.44
CA ARG A 202 -0.46 -18.64 -8.11
C ARG A 202 -1.93 -18.39 -7.74
N SER A 203 -2.84 -19.31 -8.07
CA SER A 203 -4.29 -19.11 -7.92
C SER A 203 -4.68 -18.75 -6.48
N ALA A 204 -4.14 -19.45 -5.48
CA ALA A 204 -4.45 -19.18 -4.08
C ALA A 204 -3.99 -17.79 -3.62
N GLY A 205 -2.78 -17.37 -4.03
CA GLY A 205 -2.24 -16.05 -3.70
C GLY A 205 -3.00 -14.92 -4.38
N LEU A 206 -3.36 -15.13 -5.65
CA LEU A 206 -4.13 -14.16 -6.42
C LEU A 206 -5.57 -14.05 -5.90
N ALA A 207 -6.23 -15.16 -5.55
CA ALA A 207 -7.54 -15.17 -4.91
C ALA A 207 -7.52 -14.41 -3.57
N TYR A 208 -6.46 -14.58 -2.77
CA TYR A 208 -6.30 -13.83 -1.52
C TYR A 208 -6.14 -12.32 -1.77
N ALA A 209 -5.29 -11.93 -2.72
CA ALA A 209 -5.09 -10.52 -3.08
C ALA A 209 -6.39 -9.87 -3.57
N ILE A 210 -7.17 -10.57 -4.39
CA ILE A 210 -8.48 -10.12 -4.89
C ILE A 210 -9.48 -9.93 -3.74
N ARG A 211 -9.54 -10.87 -2.79
CA ARG A 211 -10.37 -10.75 -1.57
C ARG A 211 -9.95 -9.58 -0.68
N VAL A 212 -8.66 -9.29 -0.58
CA VAL A 212 -8.13 -8.12 0.15
C VAL A 212 -8.57 -6.82 -0.53
N LEU A 213 -8.41 -6.72 -1.86
CA LEU A 213 -8.84 -5.54 -2.62
C LEU A 213 -10.36 -5.33 -2.51
N ALA A 214 -11.15 -6.41 -2.56
CA ALA A 214 -12.60 -6.34 -2.46
C ALA A 214 -13.12 -5.72 -1.16
N GLN A 215 -12.33 -5.71 -0.08
CA GLN A 215 -12.71 -5.07 1.19
C GLN A 215 -12.98 -3.57 1.04
N SER A 216 -12.45 -2.91 0.01
CA SER A 216 -12.80 -1.51 -0.28
C SER A 216 -14.30 -1.30 -0.53
N TYR A 217 -15.02 -2.38 -0.88
CA TYR A 217 -16.46 -2.36 -1.15
C TYR A 217 -17.29 -2.99 -0.02
N ALA A 218 -16.74 -3.14 1.19
CA ALA A 218 -17.40 -3.86 2.28
C ALA A 218 -18.76 -3.29 2.72
N GLU A 219 -19.03 -2.01 2.41
CA GLU A 219 -20.29 -1.31 2.70
C GLU A 219 -21.29 -1.36 1.52
N HIS A 220 -20.91 -1.98 0.39
CA HIS A 220 -21.78 -2.12 -0.78
C HIS A 220 -22.87 -3.18 -0.52
N PRO A 221 -24.14 -2.93 -0.86
CA PRO A 221 -25.25 -3.84 -0.55
C PRO A 221 -25.08 -5.26 -1.13
N ASP A 222 -24.42 -5.37 -2.29
CA ASP A 222 -24.15 -6.66 -2.94
C ASP A 222 -22.85 -7.34 -2.46
N TYR A 223 -22.08 -6.69 -1.58
CA TYR A 223 -20.86 -7.27 -1.02
C TYR A 223 -21.19 -8.39 -0.03
N ARG A 224 -20.69 -9.60 -0.29
CA ARG A 224 -20.93 -10.76 0.57
C ARG A 224 -19.86 -10.92 1.63
N ARG A 225 -20.27 -11.24 2.87
CA ARG A 225 -19.35 -11.47 3.99
C ARG A 225 -18.37 -12.63 3.74
N ALA A 226 -18.78 -13.63 2.97
CA ALA A 226 -17.96 -14.79 2.59
C ALA A 226 -16.78 -14.44 1.65
N TRP A 227 -16.77 -13.25 1.04
CA TRP A 227 -15.66 -12.77 0.21
C TRP A 227 -14.50 -12.17 1.01
N ARG A 228 -14.65 -12.09 2.34
CA ARG A 228 -13.55 -11.68 3.20
C ARG A 228 -12.41 -12.73 3.11
N PRO A 229 -11.15 -12.28 3.03
CA PRO A 229 -9.98 -13.15 3.05
C PRO A 229 -9.77 -13.82 4.42
#